data_AF-A0A2P2MNB4-F1
#
_entry.id   AF-A0A2P2MNB4-F1
#
_cell.length_a   1.000
_cell.length_b   1.000
_cell.length_c   1.000
_cell.angle_alpha   90.00
_cell.angle_beta   90.00
_cell.angle_gamma   90.00
#
_symmetry.space_group_name_H-M   'P 1'
#
loop_
_entity.id
_entity.type
_entity.pdbx_description
1 polymer ?
#
loop_
_entity_poly.entity_id
_entity_poly.type
_entity_poly.pdbx_seq_one_letter_code
_entity_poly.pdbx_strand_id
1 'polypeptide(L)'
;MGLPREDQEQNGGEEFIDKQKLAAPIKSVVDKYRLLPEFLKVRGLVKQHLDSFNYFVNIGIKKIVRANDRIVSNFDPGIYLRFKDVRIGEPGAMVDSFLEKLNPHMCRLSDMTYAAPIFVNIEYIHGSHDQKTKVEKVIR
;
A
#
# COMPACT_ATOMS: atom_id res chain seq x y z
N MET A 1 -47.37 -29.53 -18.48
CA MET A 1 -48.17 -29.24 -19.69
C MET A 1 -48.60 -27.78 -19.56
N GLY A 2 -47.90 -26.75 -20.02
CA GLY A 2 -46.96 -26.60 -21.13
C GLY A 2 -47.47 -25.44 -21.98
N LEU A 3 -47.17 -24.20 -21.57
CA LEU A 3 -47.33 -22.98 -22.38
C LEU A 3 -45.94 -22.34 -22.49
N PRO A 4 -45.40 -22.07 -23.69
CA PRO A 4 -44.11 -21.41 -23.83
C PRO A 4 -44.29 -19.88 -23.69
N ARG A 5 -43.46 -19.27 -22.85
CA ARG A 5 -43.16 -17.84 -22.91
C ARG A 5 -41.84 -17.68 -23.66
N GLU A 6 -41.86 -16.88 -24.71
CA GLU A 6 -40.67 -16.33 -25.33
C GLU A 6 -40.11 -15.25 -24.41
N ASP A 7 -38.90 -15.46 -23.89
CA ASP A 7 -38.04 -14.38 -23.43
C ASP A 7 -36.65 -14.65 -24.01
N GLN A 8 -36.31 -13.90 -25.05
CA GLN A 8 -34.93 -13.71 -25.48
C GLN A 8 -34.28 -12.71 -24.54
N GLU A 9 -33.10 -13.01 -24.00
CA GLU A 9 -32.13 -11.98 -23.65
C GLU A 9 -30.75 -12.43 -24.10
N GLN A 10 -30.18 -11.65 -25.01
CA GLN A 10 -28.92 -11.89 -25.68
C GLN A 10 -27.77 -11.21 -24.89
N ASN A 11 -26.60 -11.86 -24.95
CA ASN A 11 -25.31 -11.23 -25.26
C ASN A 11 -24.54 -10.47 -24.14
N GLY A 12 -23.54 -11.16 -23.57
CA GLY A 12 -22.33 -10.53 -23.03
C GLY A 12 -21.13 -11.03 -23.84
N GLY A 13 -20.95 -10.46 -25.05
CA GLY A 13 -19.91 -10.86 -25.97
C GLY A 13 -18.50 -10.60 -25.43
N GLU A 14 -17.75 -11.67 -25.20
CA GLU A 14 -16.29 -11.59 -25.16
C GLU A 14 -15.80 -11.25 -26.58
N GLU A 15 -15.51 -9.98 -26.84
CA GLU A 15 -14.88 -9.58 -28.10
C GLU A 15 -13.51 -10.25 -28.22
N PHE A 16 -13.40 -11.21 -29.14
CA PHE A 16 -12.13 -11.78 -29.57
C PHE A 16 -11.27 -10.67 -30.22
N ILE A 17 -10.43 -10.05 -29.41
CA ILE A 17 -9.46 -9.05 -29.90
C ILE A 17 -8.39 -9.77 -30.73
N ASP A 18 -8.43 -9.54 -32.03
CA ASP A 18 -7.55 -10.15 -33.03
C ASP A 18 -6.12 -9.57 -32.93
N LYS A 19 -5.24 -10.25 -32.17
CA LYS A 19 -3.87 -9.78 -31.84
C LYS A 19 -3.02 -9.48 -33.08
N GLN A 20 -3.30 -10.12 -34.20
CA GLN A 20 -2.61 -9.87 -35.48
C GLN A 20 -2.95 -8.49 -36.06
N LYS A 21 -4.19 -8.01 -35.87
CA LYS A 21 -4.61 -6.66 -36.29
C LYS A 21 -3.99 -5.56 -35.43
N LEU A 22 -3.74 -5.82 -34.14
CA LEU A 22 -3.10 -4.87 -33.23
C LEU A 22 -1.60 -4.65 -33.50
N ALA A 23 -0.92 -5.68 -34.03
CA ALA A 23 0.50 -5.61 -34.38
C ALA A 23 0.76 -5.00 -35.77
N ALA A 24 -0.28 -4.75 -36.56
CA ALA A 24 -0.14 -4.17 -37.89
C ALA A 24 0.37 -2.72 -37.79
N PRO A 25 1.27 -2.29 -38.70
CA PRO A 25 1.83 -0.95 -38.69
C PRO A 25 0.74 0.13 -38.87
N ILE A 26 0.83 1.20 -38.07
CA ILE A 26 -0.13 2.29 -38.06
C ILE A 26 0.01 3.11 -39.34
N LYS A 27 -1.09 3.25 -40.09
CA LYS A 27 -1.11 3.84 -41.43
C LYS A 27 -0.87 5.36 -41.44
N SER A 28 -1.37 6.09 -40.45
CA SER A 28 -1.28 7.55 -40.39
C SER A 28 -0.78 8.07 -39.02
N VAL A 29 -0.19 9.26 -39.02
CA VAL A 29 0.26 9.93 -37.78
C VAL A 29 -0.94 10.29 -36.87
N VAL A 30 -2.10 10.57 -37.47
CA VAL A 30 -3.36 10.88 -36.77
C VAL A 30 -3.85 9.67 -35.96
N ASP A 31 -3.69 8.46 -36.49
CA ASP A 31 -4.08 7.22 -35.80
C ASP A 31 -3.20 6.90 -34.58
N LYS A 32 -1.96 7.43 -34.51
CA LYS A 32 -1.10 7.26 -33.33
C LYS A 32 -1.67 7.96 -32.10
N TYR A 33 -2.37 9.09 -32.27
CA TYR A 33 -2.97 9.83 -31.16
C TYR A 33 -4.11 9.05 -30.48
N ARG A 34 -4.72 8.08 -31.16
CA ARG A 34 -5.74 7.19 -30.57
C ARG A 34 -5.15 6.26 -29.50
N LEU A 35 -3.84 6.00 -29.53
CA LEU A 35 -3.16 5.17 -28.53
C LEU A 35 -2.95 5.89 -27.20
N LEU A 36 -2.82 7.22 -27.21
CA LEU A 36 -2.62 8.03 -26.01
C LEU A 36 -3.76 7.89 -24.99
N PRO A 37 -5.04 8.11 -25.33
CA PRO A 37 -6.12 7.96 -24.36
C PRO A 37 -6.22 6.52 -23.82
N GLU A 38 -6.02 5.50 -24.66
CA GLU A 38 -6.01 4.10 -24.22
C GLU A 38 -4.83 3.78 -23.29
N PHE A 39 -3.62 4.27 -23.63
CA PHE A 39 -2.45 4.15 -22.77
C PHE A 39 -2.66 4.86 -21.42
N LEU A 40 -3.24 6.06 -21.43
CA LEU A 40 -3.53 6.82 -20.22
C LEU A 40 -4.62 6.16 -19.36
N LYS A 41 -5.59 5.45 -19.93
CA LYS A 41 -6.56 4.65 -19.16
C LYS A 41 -5.88 3.52 -18.39
N VAL A 42 -4.90 2.84 -18.99
CA VAL A 42 -4.22 1.69 -18.36
C VAL A 42 -3.11 2.11 -17.39
N ARG A 43 -2.28 3.07 -17.82
CA ARG A 43 -1.10 3.50 -17.08
C ARG A 43 -1.34 4.73 -16.24
N GLY A 44 -2.34 5.57 -16.49
CA GLY A 44 -2.59 6.80 -15.73
C GLY A 44 -1.48 7.84 -15.86
N LEU A 45 -1.82 9.12 -15.69
CA LEU A 45 -0.82 10.21 -15.72
C LEU A 45 0.10 10.23 -14.49
N VAL A 46 -0.44 9.83 -13.33
CA VAL A 46 0.22 9.97 -12.02
C VAL A 46 0.63 8.64 -11.39
N LYS A 47 0.46 7.54 -12.12
CA LYS A 47 0.61 6.19 -11.58
C LYS A 47 2.03 5.87 -11.13
N GLN A 48 3.05 6.46 -11.76
CA GLN A 48 4.44 6.27 -11.33
C GLN A 48 4.65 6.65 -9.86
N HIS A 49 4.11 7.80 -9.44
CA HIS A 49 4.23 8.25 -8.06
C HIS A 49 3.46 7.32 -7.12
N LEU A 50 2.24 6.95 -7.48
CA LEU A 50 1.41 6.04 -6.69
C LEU A 50 2.04 4.64 -6.55
N ASP A 51 2.56 4.09 -7.64
CA ASP A 51 3.19 2.77 -7.67
C ASP A 51 4.46 2.77 -6.81
N SER A 52 5.30 3.83 -6.92
CA SER A 52 6.51 3.94 -6.10
C SER A 52 6.20 4.04 -4.60
N PHE A 53 5.17 4.81 -4.24
CA PHE A 53 4.74 4.97 -2.86
C PHE A 53 4.11 3.68 -2.31
N ASN A 54 3.24 3.03 -3.10
CA ASN A 54 2.65 1.74 -2.75
C ASN A 54 3.71 0.67 -2.55
N TYR A 55 4.74 0.62 -3.42
CA TYR A 55 5.86 -0.28 -3.24
C TYR A 55 6.63 0.02 -1.94
N PHE A 56 6.89 1.30 -1.64
CA PHE A 56 7.55 1.70 -0.41
C PHE A 56 6.76 1.27 0.84
N VAL A 57 5.46 1.59 0.89
CA VAL A 57 4.56 1.27 2.01
C VAL A 57 4.45 -0.24 2.24
N ASN A 58 4.29 -1.02 1.17
CA ASN A 58 4.04 -2.46 1.28
C ASN A 58 5.32 -3.29 1.45
N ILE A 59 6.42 -2.88 0.81
CA ILE A 59 7.64 -3.68 0.69
C ILE A 59 8.86 -2.92 1.21
N GLY A 60 9.04 -1.67 0.79
CA GLY A 60 10.24 -0.87 1.09
C GLY A 60 10.48 -0.70 2.59
N ILE A 61 9.48 -0.26 3.35
CA ILE A 61 9.60 -0.02 4.80
C ILE A 61 9.95 -1.30 5.57
N LYS A 62 9.37 -2.45 5.17
CA LYS A 62 9.67 -3.75 5.78
C LYS A 62 11.12 -4.18 5.54
N LYS A 63 11.65 -3.91 4.34
CA LYS A 63 13.07 -4.16 4.02
C LYS A 63 14.00 -3.31 4.87
N ILE A 64 13.68 -2.02 5.06
CA ILE A 64 14.47 -1.10 5.89
C ILE A 64 14.52 -1.59 7.35
N VAL A 65 13.37 -1.95 7.91
CA VAL A 65 13.28 -2.46 9.29
C VAL A 65 14.02 -3.78 9.45
N ARG A 66 13.91 -4.70 8.48
CA ARG A 66 14.65 -5.97 8.50
C ARG A 66 16.17 -5.78 8.40
N ALA A 67 16.63 -4.79 7.64
CA ALA A 67 18.07 -4.49 7.52
C ALA A 67 18.66 -3.90 8.81
N ASN A 68 17.84 -3.21 9.61
CA ASN A 68 18.24 -2.57 10.86
C ASN A 68 17.48 -3.19 12.04
N ASP A 69 17.38 -4.52 12.08
CA ASP A 69 16.44 -5.20 12.96
C ASP A 69 16.85 -5.20 14.44
N ARG A 70 18.08 -4.82 14.80
CA ARG A 70 18.59 -4.94 16.17
C ARG A 70 19.33 -3.68 16.64
N ILE A 71 18.95 -3.22 17.82
CA ILE A 71 19.64 -2.19 18.60
C ILE A 71 20.21 -2.89 19.84
N VAL A 72 21.52 -2.76 20.06
CA VAL A 72 22.24 -3.43 21.15
C VAL A 72 22.81 -2.38 22.11
N SER A 73 22.82 -2.68 23.41
CA SER A 73 23.46 -1.82 24.40
C SER A 73 24.98 -1.83 24.25
N ASN A 74 25.62 -0.68 24.43
CA ASN A 74 27.07 -0.55 24.40
C ASN A 74 27.75 -1.19 25.62
N PHE A 75 27.02 -1.34 26.73
CA PHE A 75 27.57 -1.84 28.01
C PHE A 75 27.39 -3.34 28.20
N ASP A 76 26.23 -3.88 27.80
CA ASP A 76 25.91 -5.32 27.90
C ASP A 76 25.29 -5.82 26.59
N PRO A 77 26.03 -6.58 25.77
CA PRO A 77 25.53 -7.13 24.50
C PRO A 77 24.32 -8.08 24.64
N GLY A 78 24.08 -8.58 25.85
CA GLY A 78 22.90 -9.39 26.17
C GLY A 78 21.62 -8.57 26.29
N ILE A 79 21.69 -7.24 26.38
CA ILE A 79 20.53 -6.35 26.40
C ILE A 79 20.35 -5.77 24.99
N TYR A 80 19.24 -6.12 24.34
CA TYR A 80 18.92 -5.66 23.01
C TYR A 80 17.43 -5.39 22.83
N LEU A 81 17.13 -4.55 21.85
CA LEU A 81 15.81 -4.35 21.27
C LEU A 81 15.87 -4.84 19.82
N ARG A 82 14.88 -5.61 19.40
CA ARG A 82 14.77 -6.16 18.06
C ARG A 82 13.42 -5.83 17.43
N PHE A 83 13.44 -5.30 16.22
CA PHE A 83 12.26 -5.05 15.41
C PHE A 83 11.85 -6.33 14.66
N LYS A 84 10.59 -6.74 14.80
CA LYS A 84 10.05 -7.96 14.18
C LYS A 84 9.30 -7.66 12.89
N ASP A 85 8.38 -6.71 12.96
CA ASP A 85 7.50 -6.34 11.84
C ASP A 85 7.05 -4.89 11.97
N VAL A 86 6.68 -4.28 10.85
CA VAL A 86 6.22 -2.89 10.76
C VAL A 86 4.93 -2.81 9.97
N ARG A 87 4.00 -1.98 10.46
CA ARG A 87 2.71 -1.71 9.84
C ARG A 87 2.39 -0.22 9.91
N ILE A 88 1.68 0.27 8.92
CA ILE A 88 1.22 1.66 8.84
C ILE A 88 -0.28 1.65 9.15
N GLY A 89 -0.71 2.51 10.08
CA GLY A 89 -2.10 2.64 10.49
C GLY A 89 -2.93 3.47 9.50
N GLU A 90 -4.12 3.87 9.94
CA GLU A 90 -4.96 4.79 9.17
C GLU A 90 -4.57 6.26 9.42
N PRO A 91 -4.75 7.15 8.44
CA PRO A 91 -4.52 8.57 8.61
C PRO A 91 -5.38 9.17 9.73
N GLY A 92 -4.72 9.75 10.72
CA GLY A 92 -5.37 10.26 11.92
C GLY A 92 -4.47 11.19 12.71
N ALA A 93 -5.07 12.12 13.44
CA ALA A 93 -4.38 13.00 14.37
C ALA A 93 -4.93 12.79 15.78
N MET A 94 -4.06 12.93 16.78
CA MET A 94 -4.49 12.99 18.17
C MET A 94 -4.88 14.44 18.49
N VAL A 95 -6.17 14.67 18.70
CA VAL A 95 -6.73 15.96 19.12
C VAL A 95 -7.42 15.71 20.46
N ASP A 96 -6.99 16.43 21.51
CA ASP A 96 -7.54 16.32 22.86
C ASP A 96 -7.70 14.88 23.38
N SER A 97 -6.69 14.04 23.15
CA SER A 97 -6.65 12.61 23.52
C SER A 97 -7.59 11.69 22.74
N PHE A 98 -8.32 12.19 21.74
CA PHE A 98 -9.10 11.39 20.80
C PHE A 98 -8.35 11.23 19.47
N LEU A 99 -8.45 10.05 18.87
CA LEU A 99 -7.91 9.80 17.53
C LEU A 99 -8.98 10.20 16.51
N GLU A 100 -8.80 11.35 15.88
CA GLU A 100 -9.68 11.81 14.82
C GLU A 100 -9.17 11.33 13.46
N LYS A 101 -10.07 10.76 12.66
CA LYS A 101 -9.75 10.29 11.31
C LYS A 101 -9.58 11.49 10.37
N LEU A 102 -8.45 11.56 9.68
CA LEU A 102 -8.15 12.67 8.78
C LEU A 102 -8.69 12.41 7.37
N ASN A 103 -9.19 13.47 6.75
CA ASN A 103 -9.49 13.54 5.32
C ASN A 103 -8.54 14.57 4.68
N PRO A 104 -7.96 14.29 3.49
CA PRO A 104 -7.12 15.25 2.79
C PRO A 104 -7.74 16.65 2.64
N HIS A 105 -9.06 16.76 2.49
CA HIS A 105 -9.72 18.07 2.40
C HIS A 105 -9.67 18.85 3.72
N MET A 106 -9.88 18.19 4.85
CA MET A 106 -9.76 18.84 6.17
C MET A 106 -8.33 19.31 6.42
N CYS A 107 -7.34 18.48 6.08
CA CYS A 107 -5.93 18.84 6.22
C CYS A 107 -5.57 20.13 5.46
N ARG A 108 -6.15 20.33 4.27
CA ARG A 108 -5.92 21.54 3.46
C ARG A 108 -6.59 22.80 4.02
N LEU A 109 -7.71 22.66 4.74
CA LEU A 109 -8.44 23.79 5.32
C LEU A 109 -7.87 24.25 6.66
N SER A 110 -7.28 23.33 7.42
CA SER A 110 -6.84 23.55 8.80
C SER A 110 -5.30 23.55 8.95
N ASP A 111 -4.57 23.65 7.84
CA ASP A 111 -3.09 23.57 7.80
C ASP A 111 -2.51 22.36 8.56
N MET A 112 -3.21 21.22 8.52
CA MET A 112 -2.77 19.97 9.14
C MET A 112 -2.05 19.07 8.15
N THR A 113 -1.19 18.19 8.65
CA THR A 113 -0.51 17.19 7.80
C THR A 113 -1.32 15.90 7.70
N TYR A 114 -1.56 15.43 6.46
CA TYR A 114 -2.19 14.14 6.22
C TYR A 114 -1.18 13.00 6.45
N ALA A 115 -1.15 12.47 7.67
CA ALA A 115 -0.20 11.44 8.09
C ALA A 115 -0.91 10.29 8.81
N ALA A 116 -0.26 9.12 8.80
CA ALA A 116 -0.71 7.91 9.51
C ALA A 116 0.39 7.43 10.48
N PRO A 117 0.02 6.88 11.64
CA PRO A 117 0.99 6.36 12.61
C PRO A 117 1.67 5.09 12.10
N ILE A 118 2.96 4.95 12.38
CA ILE A 118 3.74 3.74 12.09
C ILE A 118 3.85 2.92 13.36
N PHE A 119 3.39 1.68 13.33
CA PHE A 119 3.49 0.75 14.44
C PHE A 119 4.53 -0.32 14.14
N VAL A 120 5.32 -0.68 15.16
CA VAL A 120 6.38 -1.67 15.05
C VAL A 120 6.22 -2.70 16.17
N ASN A 121 6.34 -3.97 15.81
CA ASN A 121 6.39 -5.06 16.77
C ASN A 121 7.82 -5.23 17.24
N ILE A 122 8.03 -5.19 18.55
CA ILE A 122 9.37 -5.25 19.15
C ILE A 122 9.51 -6.46 20.07
N GLU A 123 10.71 -7.02 20.06
CA GLU A 123 11.20 -7.98 21.03
C GLU A 123 12.31 -7.29 21.83
N TYR A 124 12.26 -7.32 23.15
CA TYR A 124 13.31 -6.73 23.97
C TYR A 124 13.61 -7.58 25.20
N ILE A 125 14.80 -7.40 25.75
CA ILE A 125 15.20 -8.04 27.01
C ILE A 125 14.79 -7.14 28.18
N HIS A 126 14.07 -7.72 29.13
CA HIS A 126 13.65 -7.10 30.37
C HIS A 126 14.41 -7.72 31.54
N GLY A 127 14.99 -6.88 32.40
CA GLY A 127 15.67 -7.27 33.64
C GLY A 127 17.15 -6.86 33.70
N SER A 128 17.73 -6.95 34.90
CA SER A 128 19.13 -6.60 35.18
C SER A 128 20.09 -7.78 34.94
N HIS A 129 21.39 -7.50 35.00
CA HIS A 129 22.53 -8.36 34.66
C HIS A 129 22.39 -9.87 34.98
N ASP A 130 21.71 -10.25 36.07
CA ASP A 130 21.51 -11.65 36.50
C ASP A 130 20.17 -12.31 36.10
N GLN A 131 19.14 -11.55 35.73
CA GLN A 131 17.81 -12.09 35.37
C GLN A 131 17.30 -11.44 34.08
N LYS A 132 17.65 -12.03 32.94
CA LYS A 132 17.26 -11.55 31.60
C LYS A 132 16.05 -12.34 31.08
N THR A 133 14.91 -11.68 30.94
CA THR A 133 13.70 -12.26 30.37
C THR A 133 13.39 -11.63 29.02
N LYS A 134 13.12 -12.45 28.01
CA LYS A 134 12.72 -11.98 26.68
C LYS A 134 11.23 -11.65 26.68
N VAL A 135 10.89 -10.43 26.26
CA VAL A 135 9.51 -9.93 26.17
C VAL A 135 9.21 -9.56 24.73
N GLU A 136 8.06 -10.01 24.23
CA GLU A 136 7.53 -9.59 22.92
C GLU A 136 6.37 -8.61 23.15
N LYS A 137 6.45 -7.44 22.51
CA LYS A 137 5.39 -6.43 22.54
C LYS A 137 4.90 -6.19 21.12
N VAL A 138 3.66 -6.60 20.90
CA VAL A 138 2.91 -6.35 19.67
C VAL A 138 2.01 -5.13 19.93
N ILE A 139 2.30 -4.02 19.26
CA ILE A 139 1.45 -2.84 19.35
C ILE A 139 0.28 -3.09 18.40
N ARG A 140 -0.92 -3.29 18.96
CA ARG A 140 -2.17 -3.53 18.22
C ARG A 140 -2.82 -2.25 17.77
#